data_AF-A0A6V7M8Y8-F1
#
_entry.id   AF-A0A6V7M8Y8-F1
#
_cell.length_a   1.000
_cell.length_b   1.000
_cell.length_c   1.000
_cell.angle_alpha   90.00
_cell.angle_beta   90.00
_cell.angle_gamma   90.00
#
_symmetry.space_group_name_H-M   'P 1'
#
loop_
_entity.id
_entity.type
_entity.pdbx_description
1 polymer ?
#
loop_
_entity_poly.entity_id
_entity_poly.type
_entity_poly.pdbx_seq_one_letter_code
_entity_poly.pdbx_strand_id
1 'polypeptide(L)'
;DTTEEYDNIKAGILCVIFFFLIISVLTFPNGPFTRPHPAIWRIVFGASVLYLMTLLFMLFQSYETVRRILVWVDPKLASFHIDMDKEYGVNCSDITVEKIWNHLDIFALAHFLGWTFKAVLIRHLGLLWATSIMWELTEMAFAHLLPNFVECWWDALVLDVLVCNAL
;
A
#
# COMPACT_ATOMS: atom_id res chain seq x y z
N ASP A 1 27.58 14.76 -17.33
CA ASP A 1 27.45 13.34 -17.67
C ASP A 1 26.80 12.44 -16.62
N THR A 2 26.69 12.81 -15.35
CA THR A 2 25.94 11.98 -14.37
C THR A 2 24.43 12.04 -14.54
N THR A 3 23.89 13.19 -14.96
CA THR A 3 22.46 13.37 -15.28
C THR A 3 22.02 12.50 -16.46
N GLU A 4 22.87 12.43 -17.49
CA GLU A 4 22.62 11.61 -18.68
C GLU A 4 22.62 10.11 -18.35
N GLU A 5 23.55 9.65 -17.50
CA GLU A 5 23.58 8.27 -17.02
C GLU A 5 22.29 7.91 -16.25
N TYR A 6 21.80 8.79 -15.36
CA TYR A 6 20.55 8.56 -14.64
C TYR A 6 19.34 8.49 -15.56
N ASP A 7 19.26 9.36 -16.56
CA ASP A 7 18.16 9.37 -17.52
C ASP A 7 18.17 8.12 -18.40
N ASN A 8 19.36 7.65 -18.81
CA ASN A 8 19.52 6.40 -19.54
C ASN A 8 19.08 5.18 -18.70
N ILE A 9 19.44 5.12 -17.42
CA ILE A 9 18.99 4.05 -16.51
C ILE A 9 17.47 4.09 -16.33
N LYS A 10 16.88 5.27 -16.12
CA LYS A 10 15.41 5.42 -16.00
C LYS A 10 14.70 4.96 -17.27
N ALA A 11 15.16 5.41 -18.44
CA ALA A 11 14.60 5.00 -19.72
C ALA A 11 14.72 3.49 -19.94
N GLY A 12 15.87 2.89 -19.60
CA GLY A 12 16.09 1.46 -19.66
C GLY A 12 15.13 0.66 -18.77
N ILE A 13 14.95 1.07 -17.51
CA ILE A 13 14.01 0.43 -16.58
C ILE A 13 12.57 0.54 -17.09
N LEU A 14 12.14 1.72 -17.56
CA LEU A 14 10.81 1.93 -18.13
C LEU A 14 10.57 1.04 -19.36
N CYS A 15 11.59 0.89 -20.22
CA CYS A 15 11.54 0.04 -21.39
C CYS A 15 11.38 -1.44 -21.01
N VAL A 16 12.18 -1.93 -20.03
CA VAL A 16 12.08 -3.30 -19.52
C VAL A 16 10.69 -3.57 -18.93
N ILE A 17 10.17 -2.65 -18.10
CA ILE A 17 8.83 -2.77 -17.52
C ILE A 17 7.77 -2.82 -18.62
N PHE A 18 7.84 -1.92 -19.61
CA PHE A 18 6.88 -1.85 -20.70
C PHE A 18 6.83 -3.16 -21.51
N PHE A 19 7.97 -3.66 -21.96
CA PHE A 19 8.01 -4.91 -22.74
C PHE A 19 7.68 -6.13 -21.89
N PHE A 20 8.05 -6.14 -20.60
CA PHE A 20 7.63 -7.21 -19.69
C PHE A 20 6.10 -7.25 -19.53
N LEU A 21 5.43 -6.09 -19.42
CA LEU A 21 3.98 -6.04 -19.35
C LEU A 21 3.31 -6.49 -20.65
N ILE A 22 3.90 -6.21 -21.81
CA ILE A 22 3.44 -6.78 -23.09
C ILE A 22 3.57 -8.32 -23.07
N ILE A 23 4.73 -8.84 -22.68
CA ILE A 23 4.93 -10.30 -22.56
C ILE A 23 3.93 -10.91 -21.59
N SER A 24 3.67 -10.24 -20.46
CA SER A 24 2.68 -10.65 -19.48
C SER A 24 1.28 -10.77 -20.10
N VAL A 25 0.83 -9.78 -20.87
CA VAL A 25 -0.46 -9.84 -21.58
C VAL A 25 -0.52 -11.04 -22.54
N LEU A 26 0.55 -11.29 -23.29
CA LEU A 26 0.58 -12.32 -24.34
C LEU A 26 0.73 -13.74 -23.78
N THR A 27 1.54 -13.92 -22.74
CA THR A 27 2.02 -15.24 -22.29
C THR A 27 1.43 -15.72 -20.98
N PHE A 28 0.99 -14.81 -20.09
CA PHE A 28 0.50 -15.22 -18.78
C PHE A 28 -0.89 -15.86 -18.89
N PRO A 29 -1.16 -16.91 -18.10
CA PRO A 29 -2.45 -17.57 -18.11
C PRO A 29 -3.55 -16.63 -17.58
N ASN A 30 -4.80 -16.93 -17.93
CA ASN A 30 -5.93 -16.24 -17.32
C ASN A 30 -6.05 -16.67 -15.86
N GLY A 31 -6.13 -15.67 -14.98
CA GLY A 31 -6.48 -15.88 -13.57
C GLY A 31 -7.98 -16.11 -13.37
N PRO A 32 -8.43 -16.21 -12.10
CA PRO A 32 -9.85 -16.35 -11.76
C PRO A 32 -10.69 -15.13 -12.14
N PHE A 33 -10.05 -13.99 -12.40
CA PHE A 33 -10.70 -12.75 -12.81
C PHE A 33 -10.78 -12.64 -14.33
N THR A 34 -12.00 -12.48 -14.84
CA THR A 34 -12.29 -12.43 -16.29
C THR A 34 -12.81 -11.07 -16.75
N ARG A 35 -13.32 -10.23 -15.83
CA ARG A 35 -13.89 -8.89 -16.11
C ARG A 35 -13.10 -7.79 -15.40
N PRO A 36 -12.88 -6.59 -15.98
CA PRO A 36 -13.50 -6.10 -17.21
C PRO A 36 -12.91 -6.69 -18.50
N HIS A 37 -11.64 -7.07 -18.50
CA HIS A 37 -11.01 -7.78 -19.62
C HIS A 37 -9.83 -8.66 -19.13
N PRO A 38 -9.59 -9.87 -19.68
CA PRO A 38 -8.48 -10.73 -19.25
C PRO A 38 -7.11 -10.07 -19.37
N ALA A 39 -6.88 -9.24 -20.38
CA ALA A 39 -5.62 -8.51 -20.54
C ALA A 39 -5.30 -7.59 -19.34
N ILE A 40 -6.31 -6.96 -18.72
CA ILE A 40 -6.11 -6.10 -17.55
C ILE A 40 -5.57 -6.94 -16.39
N TRP A 41 -6.16 -8.11 -16.14
CA TRP A 41 -5.71 -8.98 -15.06
C TRP A 41 -4.34 -9.59 -15.32
N ARG A 42 -3.99 -9.87 -16.58
CA ARG A 42 -2.63 -10.27 -16.94
C ARG A 42 -1.64 -9.15 -16.67
N ILE A 43 -1.94 -7.90 -17.00
CA ILE A 43 -1.12 -6.73 -16.64
C ILE A 43 -0.96 -6.62 -15.13
N VAL A 44 -2.04 -6.73 -14.35
CA VAL A 44 -1.98 -6.68 -12.87
C VAL A 44 -1.10 -7.82 -12.33
N PHE A 45 -1.23 -9.03 -12.87
CA PHE A 45 -0.40 -10.16 -12.47
C PHE A 45 1.08 -9.94 -12.85
N GLY A 46 1.36 -9.44 -14.05
CA GLY A 46 2.71 -9.01 -14.47
C GLY A 46 3.31 -7.95 -13.55
N ALA A 47 2.56 -6.91 -13.23
CA ALA A 47 2.99 -5.86 -12.30
C ALA A 47 3.27 -6.43 -10.90
N SER A 48 2.48 -7.40 -10.45
CA SER A 48 2.68 -8.08 -9.17
C SER A 48 3.96 -8.92 -9.14
N VAL A 49 4.30 -9.59 -10.25
CA VAL A 49 5.57 -10.31 -10.40
C VAL A 49 6.76 -9.34 -10.39
N LEU A 50 6.69 -8.23 -11.13
CA LEU A 50 7.73 -7.19 -11.11
C LEU A 50 7.92 -6.63 -9.70
N TYR A 51 6.81 -6.29 -9.01
CA TYR A 51 6.83 -5.82 -7.63
C TYR A 51 7.52 -6.82 -6.69
N LEU A 52 7.15 -8.10 -6.76
CA LEU A 52 7.77 -9.15 -5.96
C LEU A 52 9.27 -9.27 -6.24
N MET A 53 9.68 -9.25 -7.52
CA MET A 53 11.09 -9.30 -7.90
C MET A 53 11.87 -8.09 -7.36
N THR A 54 11.29 -6.88 -7.41
CA THR A 54 11.88 -5.68 -6.83
C THR A 54 12.00 -5.79 -5.32
N LEU A 55 10.99 -6.29 -4.61
CA LEU A 55 11.06 -6.53 -3.16
C LEU A 55 12.17 -7.52 -2.80
N LEU A 56 12.24 -8.65 -3.52
CA LEU A 56 13.30 -9.64 -3.32
C LEU A 56 14.68 -9.04 -3.57
N PHE A 57 14.83 -8.23 -4.61
CA PHE A 57 16.08 -7.51 -4.86
C PHE A 57 16.45 -6.58 -3.71
N MET A 58 15.49 -5.76 -3.24
CA MET A 58 15.69 -4.81 -2.14
C MET A 58 16.04 -5.51 -0.83
N LEU A 59 15.48 -6.71 -0.58
CA LEU A 59 15.75 -7.49 0.62
C LEU A 59 17.24 -7.83 0.80
N PHE A 60 17.98 -7.98 -0.30
CA PHE A 60 19.42 -8.27 -0.27
C PHE A 60 20.30 -7.01 -0.28
N GLN A 61 19.72 -5.81 -0.34
CA GLN A 61 20.49 -4.57 -0.31
C GLN A 61 20.73 -4.09 1.13
N SER A 62 21.81 -3.34 1.35
CA SER A 62 22.03 -2.65 2.62
C SER A 62 21.04 -1.49 2.80
N TYR A 63 20.76 -1.12 4.05
CA TYR A 63 19.89 0.00 4.39
C TYR A 63 20.26 1.29 3.64
N GLU A 64 21.56 1.62 3.60
CA GLU A 64 22.05 2.82 2.91
C GLU A 64 21.76 2.77 1.41
N THR A 65 21.96 1.60 0.78
CA THR A 65 21.67 1.39 -0.64
C THR A 65 20.17 1.52 -0.92
N VAL A 66 19.31 0.89 -0.11
CA VAL A 66 17.84 1.03 -0.25
C VAL A 66 17.43 2.50 -0.13
N ARG A 67 17.95 3.22 0.88
CA ARG A 67 17.66 4.65 1.06
C ARG A 67 18.07 5.47 -0.18
N ARG A 68 19.26 5.21 -0.74
CA ARG A 68 19.73 5.88 -1.97
C ARG A 68 18.84 5.57 -3.17
N ILE A 69 18.38 4.32 -3.32
CA ILE A 69 17.44 3.92 -4.37
C ILE A 69 16.11 4.67 -4.22
N LEU A 70 15.54 4.71 -3.01
CA LEU A 70 14.27 5.38 -2.76
C LEU A 70 14.35 6.90 -3.05
N VAL A 71 15.43 7.56 -2.62
CA VAL A 71 15.67 8.98 -2.91
C VAL A 71 15.91 9.22 -4.41
N TRP A 72 16.50 8.25 -5.13
CA TRP A 72 16.66 8.36 -6.58
C TRP A 72 15.33 8.24 -7.34
N VAL A 73 14.41 7.40 -6.84
CA VAL A 73 13.05 7.26 -7.38
C VAL A 73 12.22 8.51 -7.10
N ASP A 74 12.20 8.96 -5.85
CA ASP A 74 11.53 10.20 -5.44
C ASP A 74 12.50 11.08 -4.59
N PRO A 75 13.07 12.13 -5.21
CA PRO A 75 13.99 13.04 -4.54
C PRO A 75 13.40 13.74 -3.30
N LYS A 76 12.07 13.87 -3.20
CA LYS A 76 11.42 14.52 -2.04
C LYS A 76 11.62 13.74 -0.75
N LEU A 77 11.87 12.44 -0.82
CA LEU A 77 12.17 11.61 0.35
C LEU A 77 13.47 12.02 1.05
N ALA A 78 14.38 12.73 0.37
CA ALA A 78 15.64 13.16 0.98
C ALA A 78 15.43 14.10 2.18
N SER A 79 14.38 14.92 2.12
CA SER A 79 14.01 15.90 3.16
C SER A 79 12.74 15.52 3.92
N PHE A 80 12.15 14.35 3.63
CA PHE A 80 10.94 13.90 4.31
C PHE A 80 11.25 13.48 5.74
N HIS A 81 10.46 13.98 6.68
CA HIS A 81 10.44 13.53 8.05
C HIS A 81 8.98 13.25 8.46
N ILE A 82 8.81 12.29 9.37
CA ILE A 82 7.50 12.01 9.95
C ILE A 82 7.15 13.21 10.84
N ASP A 83 5.88 13.64 10.77
CA ASP A 83 5.35 14.66 11.67
C ASP A 83 5.14 14.02 13.05
N MET A 84 6.08 14.30 13.96
CA MET A 84 6.05 13.78 15.32
C MET A 84 5.13 14.61 16.23
N ASP A 85 4.66 15.78 15.78
CA ASP A 85 3.77 16.66 16.54
C ASP A 85 2.29 16.31 16.29
N LYS A 86 1.98 15.51 15.27
CA LYS A 86 0.64 14.99 15.02
C LYS A 86 0.28 13.94 16.08
N GLU A 87 -0.72 14.25 16.89
CA GLU A 87 -1.28 13.33 17.88
C GLU A 87 -2.35 12.42 17.22
N TYR A 88 -2.11 11.12 17.16
CA TYR A 88 -3.03 10.15 16.54
C TYR A 88 -4.00 9.50 17.55
N GLY A 89 -3.51 9.03 18.69
CA GLY A 89 -4.28 8.20 19.64
C GLY A 89 -4.43 8.78 21.04
N VAL A 90 -4.58 10.11 21.16
CA VAL A 90 -4.70 10.78 22.47
C VAL A 90 -6.16 11.09 22.83
N ASN A 91 -6.50 11.00 24.12
CA ASN A 91 -7.83 11.34 24.66
C ASN A 91 -9.00 10.70 23.90
N CYS A 92 -8.94 9.38 23.70
CA CYS A 92 -9.92 8.64 22.89
C CYS A 92 -11.32 8.49 23.50
N SER A 93 -11.56 9.07 24.68
CA SER A 93 -12.88 9.17 25.31
C SER A 93 -13.67 10.39 24.84
N ASP A 94 -13.00 11.43 24.38
CA ASP A 94 -13.64 12.66 23.90
C ASP A 94 -13.85 12.59 22.39
N ILE A 95 -15.10 12.34 21.99
CA ILE A 95 -15.51 12.13 20.60
C ILE A 95 -16.30 13.36 20.14
N THR A 96 -15.65 14.23 19.38
CA THR A 96 -16.26 15.40 18.76
C THR A 96 -16.40 15.20 17.25
N VAL A 97 -17.30 15.93 16.61
CA VAL A 97 -17.48 15.88 15.14
C VAL A 97 -16.21 16.29 14.42
N GLU A 98 -15.49 17.30 14.93
CA GLU A 98 -14.21 17.75 14.39
C GLU A 98 -13.15 16.64 14.47
N LYS A 99 -13.10 15.91 15.58
CA LYS A 99 -12.19 14.77 15.73
C LYS A 99 -12.52 13.68 14.70
N ILE A 100 -13.78 13.27 14.58
CA ILE A 100 -14.18 12.26 13.57
C ILE A 100 -13.80 12.72 12.16
N TRP A 101 -14.05 13.99 11.81
CA TRP A 101 -13.70 14.52 10.49
C TRP A 101 -12.20 14.48 10.21
N ASN A 102 -11.36 14.76 11.21
CA ASN A 102 -9.90 14.71 11.08
C ASN A 102 -9.35 13.28 10.94
N HIS A 103 -10.07 12.26 11.39
CA HIS A 103 -9.72 10.84 11.24
C HIS A 103 -10.25 10.23 9.94
N LEU A 104 -11.17 10.89 9.22
CA LEU A 104 -11.56 10.53 7.85
C LEU A 104 -10.51 10.97 6.82
N ASP A 105 -9.28 10.50 7.01
CA ASP A 105 -8.14 10.90 6.20
C ASP A 105 -7.81 9.89 5.08
N ILE A 106 -6.59 9.97 4.53
CA ILE A 106 -6.15 9.08 3.46
C ILE A 106 -6.05 7.62 3.91
N PHE A 107 -5.86 7.36 5.21
CA PHE A 107 -5.78 6.01 5.76
C PHE A 107 -7.16 5.36 5.81
N ALA A 108 -8.19 6.07 6.29
CA ALA A 108 -9.58 5.59 6.22
C ALA A 108 -10.02 5.30 4.77
N LEU A 109 -9.64 6.16 3.82
CA LEU A 109 -9.88 5.90 2.39
C LEU A 109 -9.11 4.67 1.89
N ALA A 110 -7.87 4.48 2.34
CA ALA A 110 -7.06 3.33 1.98
C ALA A 110 -7.63 2.01 2.55
N HIS A 111 -8.17 2.02 3.78
CA HIS A 111 -8.89 0.89 4.35
C HIS A 111 -10.13 0.57 3.53
N PHE A 112 -10.99 1.55 3.25
CA PHE A 112 -12.22 1.34 2.47
C PHE A 112 -11.94 0.81 1.05
N LEU A 113 -11.03 1.45 0.31
CA LEU A 113 -10.66 1.01 -1.03
C LEU A 113 -9.97 -0.35 -0.99
N GLY A 114 -9.06 -0.56 -0.03
CA GLY A 114 -8.35 -1.81 0.16
C GLY A 114 -9.31 -2.97 0.46
N TRP A 115 -10.29 -2.75 1.33
CA TRP A 115 -11.34 -3.71 1.61
C TRP A 115 -12.19 -3.98 0.37
N THR A 116 -12.62 -2.94 -0.35
CA THR A 116 -13.40 -3.08 -1.59
C THR A 116 -12.68 -3.95 -2.61
N PHE A 117 -11.37 -3.72 -2.82
CA PHE A 117 -10.57 -4.58 -3.71
C PHE A 117 -10.49 -6.01 -3.19
N LYS A 118 -10.17 -6.21 -1.91
CA LYS A 118 -10.16 -7.56 -1.29
C LYS A 118 -11.51 -8.25 -1.47
N ALA A 119 -12.62 -7.54 -1.32
CA ALA A 119 -13.98 -8.08 -1.43
C ALA A 119 -14.28 -8.61 -2.83
N VAL A 120 -13.87 -7.88 -3.87
CA VAL A 120 -13.96 -8.34 -5.27
C VAL A 120 -13.15 -9.61 -5.51
N LEU A 121 -11.99 -9.74 -4.86
CA LEU A 121 -11.05 -10.85 -5.02
C LEU A 121 -11.50 -12.11 -4.24
N ILE A 122 -11.72 -11.97 -2.93
CA ILE A 122 -11.94 -13.07 -1.98
C ILE A 122 -13.40 -13.55 -2.03
N ARG A 123 -14.36 -12.64 -2.28
CA ARG A 123 -15.81 -12.93 -2.39
C ARG A 123 -16.38 -13.77 -1.25
N HIS A 124 -15.82 -13.63 -0.05
CA HIS A 124 -16.25 -14.36 1.14
C HIS A 124 -16.18 -13.45 2.38
N LEU A 125 -17.35 -13.08 2.91
CA LEU A 125 -17.47 -12.09 3.98
C LEU A 125 -16.69 -12.47 5.25
N GLY A 126 -16.75 -13.73 5.68
CA GLY A 126 -16.04 -14.16 6.87
C GLY A 126 -14.51 -14.10 6.74
N LEU A 127 -13.97 -14.29 5.52
CA LEU A 127 -12.54 -14.19 5.28
C LEU A 127 -12.12 -12.72 5.21
N LEU A 128 -12.94 -11.87 4.57
CA LEU A 128 -12.73 -10.43 4.54
C LEU A 128 -12.72 -9.83 5.94
N TRP A 129 -13.69 -10.19 6.75
CA TRP A 129 -13.78 -9.69 8.12
C TRP A 129 -12.62 -10.19 8.99
N ALA A 130 -12.23 -11.46 8.85
CA ALA A 130 -11.02 -11.99 9.51
C ALA A 130 -9.75 -11.25 9.08
N THR A 131 -9.60 -10.93 7.79
CA THR A 131 -8.46 -10.12 7.33
C THR A 131 -8.49 -8.70 7.88
N SER A 132 -9.67 -8.12 8.06
CA SER A 132 -9.83 -6.77 8.60
C SER A 132 -9.37 -6.71 10.05
N ILE A 133 -9.81 -7.67 10.88
CA ILE A 133 -9.33 -7.81 12.26
C ILE A 133 -7.82 -8.07 12.31
N MET A 134 -7.28 -8.90 11.40
CA MET A 134 -5.85 -9.18 11.36
C MET A 134 -5.02 -7.93 11.03
N TRP A 135 -5.54 -7.02 10.21
CA TRP A 135 -4.87 -5.74 9.92
C TRP A 135 -4.77 -4.88 11.17
N GLU A 136 -5.86 -4.66 11.91
CA GLU A 136 -5.82 -3.91 13.17
C GLU A 136 -4.86 -4.52 14.20
N LEU A 137 -4.86 -5.86 14.32
CA LEU A 137 -3.92 -6.55 15.21
C LEU A 137 -2.47 -6.32 14.80
N THR A 138 -2.20 -6.25 13.50
CA THR A 138 -0.88 -5.97 12.95
C THR A 138 -0.47 -4.54 13.25
N GLU A 139 -1.36 -3.56 13.06
CA GLU A 139 -1.11 -2.15 13.37
C GLU A 139 -0.82 -1.95 14.86
N MET A 140 -1.63 -2.53 15.74
CA MET A 140 -1.35 -2.53 17.18
C MET A 140 -0.01 -3.19 17.54
N ALA A 141 0.33 -4.31 16.91
CA ALA A 141 1.61 -4.99 17.16
C ALA A 141 2.81 -4.14 16.72
N PHE A 142 2.67 -3.39 15.63
CA PHE A 142 3.72 -2.57 15.04
C PHE A 142 3.62 -1.09 15.35
N ALA A 143 2.77 -0.69 16.30
CA ALA A 143 2.59 0.70 16.72
C ALA A 143 3.88 1.38 17.24
N HIS A 144 4.85 0.58 17.69
CA HIS A 144 6.17 1.07 18.09
C HIS A 144 7.07 1.48 16.92
N LEU A 145 6.77 1.05 15.69
CA LEU A 145 7.55 1.39 14.49
C LEU A 145 7.12 2.72 13.87
N LEU A 146 5.82 3.01 13.88
CA LEU A 146 5.22 4.18 13.25
C LEU A 146 4.17 4.79 14.19
N PRO A 147 4.31 6.09 14.57
CA PRO A 147 3.37 6.73 15.49
C PRO A 147 1.94 6.81 14.94
N ASN A 148 1.79 6.76 13.61
CA ASN A 148 0.49 6.79 12.94
C ASN A 148 -0.40 5.60 13.32
N PHE A 149 0.17 4.44 13.65
CA PHE A 149 -0.59 3.25 14.06
C PHE A 149 -1.07 3.31 15.51
N VAL A 150 -0.72 4.36 16.26
CA VAL A 150 -1.26 4.60 17.60
C VAL A 150 -2.59 5.31 17.43
N GLU A 151 -3.65 4.54 17.25
CA GLU A 151 -4.98 5.06 16.95
C GLU A 151 -5.94 4.93 18.15
N CYS A 152 -7.09 5.61 18.06
CA CYS A 152 -8.11 5.49 19.08
C CYS A 152 -8.89 4.18 18.97
N TRP A 153 -9.39 3.66 20.10
CA TRP A 153 -10.17 2.42 20.10
C TRP A 153 -11.40 2.47 19.17
N TRP A 154 -12.04 3.65 19.04
CA TRP A 154 -13.20 3.83 18.18
C TRP A 154 -12.79 3.99 16.71
N ASP A 155 -11.55 4.39 16.43
CA ASP A 155 -10.99 4.44 15.08
C ASP A 155 -10.81 3.00 14.58
N ALA A 156 -9.92 2.25 15.24
CA ALA A 156 -9.62 0.86 14.92
C ALA A 156 -10.86 -0.06 14.92
N LEU A 157 -11.75 0.05 15.93
CA LEU A 157 -12.91 -0.86 16.02
C LEU A 157 -14.11 -0.39 15.19
N VAL A 158 -14.46 0.90 15.25
CA VAL A 158 -15.71 1.37 14.63
C VAL A 158 -15.43 1.88 13.22
N LEU A 159 -14.48 2.81 13.07
CA LEU A 159 -14.19 3.37 11.76
C LEU A 159 -13.56 2.32 10.85
N ASP A 160 -12.54 1.62 11.31
CA ASP A 160 -11.79 0.74 10.42
C ASP A 160 -12.45 -0.62 10.29
N VAL A 161 -12.70 -1.36 11.39
CA VAL A 161 -13.31 -2.70 11.28
C VAL A 161 -14.78 -2.69 10.87
N LEU A 162 -15.62 -1.83 11.47
CA LEU A 162 -17.07 -1.89 11.26
C LEU A 162 -17.59 -1.02 10.11
N VAL A 163 -16.87 0.03 9.73
CA VAL A 163 -17.28 0.92 8.63
C VAL A 163 -16.42 0.65 7.39
N CYS A 164 -15.15 1.06 7.40
CA CYS A 164 -14.28 0.99 6.23
C CYS A 164 -14.05 -0.45 5.75
N ASN A 165 -13.90 -1.41 6.68
CA ASN A 165 -13.57 -2.80 6.39
C ASN A 165 -14.74 -3.78 6.58
N ALA A 166 -16.00 -3.31 6.56
CA ALA A 166 -17.17 -4.17 6.60
C ALA A 166 -18.35 -3.74 5.69
N LEU A 167 -18.23 -2.61 4.99
CA LEU A 167 -19.21 -2.08 4.02
C LEU A 167 -18.94 -2.57 2.59
#